data_AF-A0A7R9VD21-F1
#
_entry.id   AF-A0A7R9VD21-F1
#
_cell.length_a   1.000
_cell.length_b   1.000
_cell.length_c   1.000
_cell.angle_alpha   90.00
_cell.angle_beta   90.00
_cell.angle_gamma   90.00
#
_symmetry.space_group_name_H-M   'P 1'
#
loop_
_entity.id
_entity.type
_entity.pdbx_description
1 polymer ?
#
loop_
_entity_poly.entity_id
_entity_poly.type
_entity_poly.pdbx_seq_one_letter_code
_entity_poly.pdbx_strand_id
1 'polypeptide(L)'
;QRYCSLFEWADGPLVSAMRDGHLLLLDEMSLAEDAVLERLNSVLEPSRLLVLAEKGGDTDLTTNVEARGERSFSSNGGSEIHAKENFRIFATMNPGGDFGKRELSPALRSRFTEIWVPSVTGRTDVNVVLERTLSAAVERLPLETHHLVQRLGNIRGKML
;
A
#
# COMPACT_ATOMS: atom_id res chain seq x y z
N GLN A 1 28.95 -26.37 -17.46
CA GLN A 1 27.57 -26.05 -17.85
C GLN A 1 26.93 -25.27 -16.71
N ARG A 2 26.58 -23.99 -16.91
CA ARG A 2 25.75 -23.26 -15.95
C ARG A 2 24.33 -23.79 -16.12
N TYR A 3 23.77 -24.39 -15.06
CA TYR A 3 22.33 -24.63 -15.01
C TYR A 3 21.66 -23.25 -15.03
N CYS A 4 20.94 -22.92 -16.11
CA CYS A 4 20.00 -21.81 -16.07
C CYS A 4 18.87 -22.24 -15.15
N SER A 5 18.69 -21.54 -14.02
CA SER A 5 17.56 -21.82 -13.13
C SER A 5 16.26 -21.55 -13.89
N LEU A 6 15.31 -22.47 -13.79
CA LEU A 6 13.96 -22.31 -14.36
C LEU A 6 13.13 -21.26 -13.61
N PHE A 7 13.52 -20.96 -12.38
CA PHE A 7 12.90 -19.98 -11.50
C PHE A 7 13.99 -19.13 -10.85
N GLU A 8 13.74 -17.83 -10.77
CA GLU A 8 14.60 -16.87 -10.07
C GLU A 8 13.78 -16.14 -9.02
N TRP A 9 14.45 -15.68 -7.97
CA TRP A 9 13.83 -14.84 -6.97
C TRP A 9 13.58 -13.45 -7.55
N ALA A 10 12.36 -12.94 -7.41
CA ALA A 10 12.02 -11.56 -7.74
C ALA A 10 11.55 -10.83 -6.48
N ASP A 11 12.19 -9.70 -6.18
CA ASP A 11 11.80 -8.89 -5.04
C ASP A 11 10.41 -8.27 -5.26
N GLY A 12 9.51 -8.52 -4.31
CA GLY A 12 8.18 -7.92 -4.32
C GLY A 12 8.17 -6.44 -3.91
N PRO A 13 7.00 -5.76 -4.00
CA PRO A 13 6.85 -4.36 -3.62
C PRO A 13 7.24 -4.06 -2.18
N LEU A 14 6.92 -4.97 -1.25
CA LEU A 14 7.29 -4.85 0.17
C LEU A 14 8.82 -4.85 0.34
N VAL A 15 9.50 -5.84 -0.24
CA VAL A 15 10.97 -5.98 -0.16
C VAL A 15 11.66 -4.75 -0.74
N SER A 16 11.23 -4.33 -1.92
CA SER A 16 11.77 -3.14 -2.59
C SER A 16 11.55 -1.89 -1.75
N ALA A 17 10.34 -1.68 -1.23
CA ALA A 17 10.04 -0.53 -0.39
C ALA A 17 10.84 -0.51 0.93
N MET A 18 11.03 -1.66 1.58
CA MET A 18 11.86 -1.76 2.79
C MET A 18 13.33 -1.41 2.51
N ARG A 19 13.89 -1.89 1.39
CA ARG A 19 15.28 -1.63 0.99
C ARG A 19 15.51 -0.19 0.57
N ASP A 20 14.55 0.42 -0.12
CA ASP A 20 14.68 1.79 -0.63
C ASP A 20 14.19 2.84 0.37
N GLY A 21 13.42 2.42 1.38
CA GLY A 21 12.82 3.32 2.36
C GLY A 21 11.59 4.04 1.84
N HIS A 22 10.89 3.42 0.89
CA HIS A 22 9.69 3.99 0.30
C HIS A 22 8.46 3.82 1.20
N LEU A 23 7.40 4.53 0.82
CA LEU A 23 6.07 4.33 1.37
C LEU A 23 5.43 3.12 0.69
N LEU A 24 4.84 2.22 1.49
CA LEU A 24 4.03 1.12 1.01
C LEU A 24 2.56 1.35 1.39
N LEU A 25 1.66 1.30 0.41
CA LEU A 25 0.22 1.36 0.63
C LEU A 25 -0.38 -0.05 0.50
N LEU A 26 -0.99 -0.54 1.57
CA LEU A 26 -1.76 -1.78 1.60
C LEU A 26 -3.23 -1.42 1.41
N ASP A 27 -3.74 -1.59 0.21
CA ASP A 27 -5.15 -1.33 -0.08
C ASP A 27 -6.02 -2.51 0.37
N GLU A 28 -7.18 -2.21 0.94
CA GLU A 28 -8.17 -3.20 1.42
C GLU A 28 -7.56 -4.34 2.26
N MET A 29 -6.74 -3.98 3.25
CA MET A 29 -5.99 -4.93 4.07
C MET A 29 -6.87 -5.99 4.76
N SER A 30 -8.13 -5.68 5.03
CA SER A 30 -9.11 -6.61 5.61
C SER A 30 -9.49 -7.80 4.73
N LEU A 31 -9.24 -7.71 3.41
CA LEU A 31 -9.52 -8.78 2.46
C LEU A 31 -8.38 -9.81 2.35
N ALA A 32 -7.18 -9.47 2.83
CA ALA A 32 -6.07 -10.41 2.84
C ALA A 32 -6.30 -11.53 3.85
N GLU A 33 -5.78 -12.73 3.57
CA GLU A 33 -5.83 -13.88 4.47
C GLU A 33 -4.98 -13.65 5.74
N ASP A 34 -5.42 -14.21 6.87
CA ASP A 34 -4.71 -14.05 8.16
C ASP A 34 -3.26 -14.51 8.08
N ALA A 35 -2.97 -15.60 7.38
CA ALA A 35 -1.61 -16.09 7.20
C ALA A 35 -0.68 -15.06 6.51
N VAL A 36 -1.21 -14.25 5.59
CA VAL A 36 -0.46 -13.18 4.93
C VAL A 36 -0.22 -12.03 5.90
N LEU A 37 -1.27 -11.63 6.64
CA LEU A 37 -1.18 -10.56 7.63
C LEU A 37 -0.21 -10.91 8.77
N GLU A 38 -0.18 -12.17 9.19
CA GLU A 38 0.76 -12.67 10.20
C GLU A 38 2.22 -12.52 9.74
N ARG A 39 2.51 -12.70 8.45
CA ARG A 39 3.88 -12.46 7.92
C ARG A 39 4.28 -10.99 7.93
N LEU A 40 3.33 -10.06 8.00
CA LEU A 40 3.60 -8.62 8.09
C LEU A 40 3.90 -8.17 9.52
N ASN A 41 3.59 -8.98 10.53
CA ASN A 41 3.70 -8.59 11.93
C ASN A 41 5.11 -8.13 12.32
N SER A 42 6.15 -8.84 11.86
CA SER A 42 7.55 -8.47 12.14
C SER A 42 7.99 -7.18 11.43
N VAL A 43 7.34 -6.83 10.33
CA VAL A 43 7.59 -5.58 9.59
C VAL A 43 6.92 -4.39 10.29
N LEU A 44 5.74 -4.63 10.87
CA LEU A 44 4.96 -3.63 11.63
C LEU A 44 5.50 -3.41 13.05
N GLU A 45 6.35 -4.30 13.55
CA GLU A 45 7.03 -4.15 14.82
C GLU A 45 8.22 -3.18 14.74
N PRO A 46 8.70 -2.64 15.88
CA PRO A 46 9.82 -1.69 15.90
C PRO A 46 11.11 -2.19 15.24
N SER A 47 11.30 -3.51 15.20
CA SER A 47 12.43 -4.18 14.54
C SER A 47 12.41 -4.05 13.01
N ARG A 48 11.24 -3.85 12.40
CA ARG A 48 11.01 -3.72 10.94
C ARG A 48 11.80 -4.74 10.12
N LEU A 49 11.67 -6.02 10.51
CA LEU A 49 12.42 -7.14 9.97
C LEU A 49 11.53 -8.02 9.09
N LEU A 50 12.06 -8.47 7.96
CA LEU A 50 11.45 -9.47 7.09
C LEU A 50 12.46 -10.59 6.81
N VAL A 51 12.06 -11.84 7.05
CA VAL A 51 12.88 -13.02 6.77
C VAL A 51 12.40 -13.71 5.51
N LEU A 52 13.26 -13.76 4.49
CA LEU A 52 13.01 -14.42 3.21
C LEU A 52 13.61 -15.83 3.22
N ALA A 53 12.93 -16.76 3.88
CA ALA A 53 13.36 -18.17 3.94
C ALA A 53 13.34 -18.87 2.56
N GLU A 54 12.41 -18.44 1.70
CA GLU A 54 12.13 -18.95 0.36
C GLU A 54 13.11 -18.49 -0.72
N LYS A 55 13.84 -17.38 -0.48
CA LYS A 55 14.92 -16.93 -1.37
C LYS A 55 16.12 -17.88 -1.35
N GLY A 56 16.21 -18.76 -0.33
CA GLY A 56 17.37 -19.57 -0.07
C GLY A 56 18.55 -18.73 0.45
N GLY A 57 19.57 -19.41 0.96
CA GLY A 57 20.77 -18.78 1.49
C GLY A 57 21.66 -18.31 0.36
N ASP A 58 21.16 -17.45 -0.51
CA ASP A 58 21.99 -16.83 -1.53
C ASP A 58 22.87 -15.80 -0.82
N THR A 59 24.15 -16.14 -0.79
CA THR A 59 25.24 -15.34 -0.23
C THR A 59 25.46 -14.08 -1.05
N ASP A 60 24.48 -13.18 -1.11
CA ASP A 60 24.74 -11.80 -1.49
C ASP A 60 25.38 -11.12 -0.28
N LEU A 61 26.68 -11.36 -0.15
CA LEU A 61 27.64 -10.62 0.66
C LEU A 61 27.73 -9.15 0.20
N THR A 62 26.63 -8.42 0.05
CA THR A 62 26.65 -7.02 -0.38
C THR A 62 25.43 -6.24 0.11
N THR A 63 25.17 -6.22 1.42
CA THR A 63 24.53 -5.05 2.04
C THR A 63 25.17 -4.76 3.39
N ASN A 64 26.29 -4.04 3.34
CA ASN A 64 26.74 -3.09 4.36
C ASN A 64 26.63 -3.51 5.83
N VAL A 65 27.18 -4.67 6.19
CA VAL A 65 27.55 -4.97 7.58
C VAL A 65 28.96 -4.45 7.83
N GLU A 66 29.11 -3.12 7.84
CA GLU A 66 30.26 -2.43 8.44
C GLU A 66 29.77 -1.36 9.43
N ALA A 67 28.84 -1.70 10.32
CA ALA A 67 28.60 -0.91 11.52
C ALA A 67 27.72 -1.69 12.51
N ARG A 68 28.34 -2.61 13.25
CA ARG A 68 28.02 -3.11 14.62
C ARG A 68 28.28 -4.59 14.67
N GLY A 69 29.36 -4.94 15.37
CA GLY A 69 29.77 -6.32 15.57
C GLY A 69 28.75 -7.07 16.41
N GLU A 70 27.88 -7.82 15.75
CA GLU A 70 27.20 -9.00 16.25
C GLU A 70 26.94 -9.86 15.01
N ARG A 71 27.85 -10.79 14.72
CA ARG A 71 27.64 -11.80 13.67
C ARG A 71 26.60 -12.80 14.18
N SER A 72 25.33 -12.47 14.01
CA SER A 72 24.26 -13.46 14.10
C SER A 72 24.38 -14.38 12.90
N PHE A 73 25.04 -15.51 13.13
CA PHE A 73 25.00 -16.66 12.23
C PHE A 73 23.56 -17.17 12.23
N SER A 74 22.75 -16.74 11.26
CA SER A 74 21.39 -17.28 11.09
C SER A 74 21.53 -18.71 10.58
N SER A 75 21.39 -19.68 11.48
CA SER A 75 21.52 -21.12 11.20
C SER A 75 20.44 -21.68 10.27
N ASN A 76 19.54 -20.84 9.77
CA ASN A 76 18.41 -21.19 8.92
C ASN A 76 18.42 -20.41 7.59
N GLY A 77 19.55 -20.34 6.88
CA GLY A 77 19.62 -20.15 5.42
C GLY A 77 18.70 -19.13 4.72
N GLY A 78 18.21 -18.09 5.40
CA GLY A 78 17.25 -17.12 4.87
C GLY A 78 17.86 -15.73 4.81
N SER A 79 17.51 -14.96 3.77
CA SER A 79 17.94 -13.57 3.65
C SER A 79 17.10 -12.67 4.58
N GLU A 80 17.74 -12.01 5.53
CA GLU A 80 17.11 -11.08 6.48
C GLU A 80 17.16 -9.65 5.94
N ILE A 81 16.02 -8.96 5.94
CA ILE A 81 15.90 -7.57 5.47
C ILE A 81 15.41 -6.68 6.61
N HIS A 82 16.20 -5.66 6.92
CA HIS A 82 15.79 -4.57 7.79
C HIS A 82 15.32 -3.36 6.97
N ALA A 83 14.15 -2.81 7.29
CA ALA A 83 13.66 -1.62 6.62
C ALA A 83 14.47 -0.38 7.00
N LYS A 84 14.71 0.50 6.03
CA LYS A 84 15.30 1.83 6.28
C LYS A 84 14.41 2.69 7.20
N GLU A 85 15.00 3.71 7.83
CA GLU A 85 14.31 4.59 8.79
C GLU A 85 13.11 5.35 8.17
N ASN A 86 13.20 5.71 6.89
CA ASN A 86 12.17 6.42 6.15
C ASN A 86 11.03 5.51 5.64
N PHE A 87 11.16 4.19 5.74
CA PHE A 87 10.12 3.26 5.33
C PHE A 87 8.85 3.47 6.17
N ARG A 88 7.70 3.57 5.49
CA ARG A 88 6.39 3.72 6.15
C ARG A 88 5.35 2.85 5.49
N ILE A 89 4.47 2.27 6.30
CA ILE A 89 3.32 1.52 5.83
C ILE A 89 2.05 2.34 6.09
N PHE A 90 1.25 2.48 5.05
CA PHE A 90 -0.12 2.95 5.13
C PHE A 90 -1.03 1.79 4.75
N ALA A 91 -2.15 1.66 5.43
CA ALA A 91 -3.15 0.66 5.11
C ALA A 91 -4.53 1.33 5.04
N THR A 92 -5.33 0.92 4.08
CA THR A 92 -6.73 1.30 3.99
C THR A 92 -7.58 0.10 4.39
N MET A 93 -8.73 0.40 4.99
CA MET A 93 -9.79 -0.58 5.14
C MET A 93 -11.12 0.14 4.97
N ASN A 94 -12.04 -0.57 4.35
CA ASN A 94 -13.42 -0.15 4.37
C ASN A 94 -14.00 -0.43 5.77
N PRO A 95 -14.89 0.45 6.28
CA PRO A 95 -15.51 0.27 7.58
C PRO A 95 -16.31 -1.03 7.68
N GLY A 96 -16.29 -1.66 8.86
CA GLY A 96 -17.08 -2.86 9.15
C GLY A 96 -18.58 -2.58 9.09
N GLY A 97 -19.34 -3.44 8.40
CA GLY A 97 -20.79 -3.31 8.25
C GLY A 97 -21.34 -3.70 6.88
N ASP A 98 -20.51 -3.64 5.83
CA ASP A 98 -20.88 -4.13 4.50
C ASP A 98 -20.58 -5.64 4.37
N PHE A 99 -21.50 -6.38 3.75
CA PHE A 99 -21.39 -7.83 3.54
C PHE A 99 -20.01 -8.24 2.99
N GLY A 100 -19.37 -9.20 3.67
CA GLY A 100 -18.11 -9.81 3.26
C GLY A 100 -16.84 -9.12 3.75
N LYS A 101 -16.94 -8.00 4.49
CA LYS A 101 -15.76 -7.31 5.03
C LYS A 101 -15.43 -7.82 6.43
N ARG A 102 -14.25 -8.42 6.57
CA ARG A 102 -13.73 -8.95 7.83
C ARG A 102 -13.04 -7.86 8.64
N GLU A 103 -13.26 -7.83 9.94
CA GLU A 103 -12.52 -6.92 10.82
C GLU A 103 -11.09 -7.42 11.04
N LEU A 104 -10.14 -6.48 11.13
CA LEU A 104 -8.77 -6.84 11.51
C LEU A 104 -8.73 -7.27 12.98
N SER A 105 -7.86 -8.25 13.29
CA SER A 105 -7.66 -8.70 14.66
C SER A 105 -7.21 -7.53 15.56
N PRO A 106 -7.62 -7.49 16.84
CA PRO A 106 -7.21 -6.43 17.76
C PRO A 106 -5.69 -6.29 17.87
N ALA A 107 -4.96 -7.40 17.78
CA ALA A 107 -3.50 -7.43 17.83
C ALA A 107 -2.85 -6.77 16.59
N LEU A 108 -3.45 -6.90 15.41
CA LEU A 108 -2.95 -6.24 14.22
C LEU A 108 -3.31 -4.75 14.23
N ARG A 109 -4.52 -4.41 14.66
CA ARG A 109 -4.99 -3.02 14.80
C ARG A 109 -4.12 -2.21 15.76
N SER A 110 -3.64 -2.81 16.85
CA SER A 110 -2.79 -2.11 17.82
C SER A 110 -1.41 -1.73 17.28
N ARG A 111 -0.98 -2.31 16.15
CA ARG A 111 0.27 -1.95 15.46
C ARG A 111 0.12 -0.74 14.53
N PHE A 112 -1.11 -0.28 14.29
CA PHE A 112 -1.40 0.89 13.46
C PHE A 112 -1.91 2.05 14.31
N THR A 113 -1.72 3.27 13.80
CA THR A 113 -2.52 4.42 14.21
C THR A 113 -3.76 4.48 13.33
N GLU A 114 -4.90 4.11 13.89
CA GLU A 114 -6.18 4.08 13.16
C GLU A 114 -6.76 5.49 13.02
N ILE A 115 -7.15 5.84 11.80
CA ILE A 115 -7.81 7.12 11.48
C ILE A 115 -9.14 6.82 10.82
N TRP A 116 -10.23 7.27 11.44
CA TRP A 116 -11.57 7.15 10.89
C TRP A 116 -11.89 8.34 9.99
N VAL A 117 -12.23 8.07 8.73
CA VAL A 117 -12.68 9.10 7.79
C VAL A 117 -14.21 9.06 7.72
N PRO A 118 -14.92 10.12 8.13
CA PRO A 118 -16.36 10.16 8.03
C PRO A 118 -16.81 10.23 6.57
N SER A 119 -17.97 9.63 6.28
CA SER A 119 -18.59 9.73 4.96
C SER A 119 -19.00 11.18 4.66
N VAL A 120 -18.76 11.61 3.43
CA VAL A 120 -19.18 12.93 2.95
C VAL A 120 -20.67 12.88 2.63
N THR A 121 -21.51 13.23 3.61
CA THR A 121 -22.97 13.22 3.48
C THR A 121 -23.54 14.61 3.14
N GLY A 122 -22.74 15.67 3.30
CA GLY A 122 -23.12 17.05 3.00
C GLY A 122 -23.26 17.28 1.51
N ARG A 123 -24.47 17.65 1.05
CA ARG A 123 -24.74 17.97 -0.36
C ARG A 123 -23.84 19.10 -0.89
N THR A 124 -23.48 20.04 -0.01
CA THR A 124 -22.55 21.14 -0.30
C THR A 124 -21.16 20.63 -0.64
N ASP A 125 -20.61 19.71 0.15
CA ASP A 125 -19.25 19.20 -0.02
C ASP A 125 -19.16 18.34 -1.29
N VAL A 126 -20.19 17.51 -1.53
CA VAL A 126 -20.31 16.73 -2.77
C VAL A 126 -20.39 17.66 -3.99
N ASN A 127 -21.19 18.74 -3.92
CA ASN A 127 -21.30 19.70 -5.01
C ASN A 127 -19.94 20.36 -5.30
N VAL A 128 -19.17 20.74 -4.28
CA VAL A 128 -17.83 21.32 -4.48
C VAL A 128 -16.89 20.33 -5.19
N VAL A 129 -16.90 19.06 -4.80
CA VAL A 129 -16.09 18.02 -5.45
C VAL A 129 -16.52 17.81 -6.89
N LEU A 130 -17.84 17.72 -7.14
CA LEU A 130 -18.39 17.56 -8.49
C LEU A 130 -18.07 18.76 -9.38
N GLU A 131 -18.26 19.98 -8.89
CA GLU A 131 -17.98 21.20 -9.66
C GLU A 131 -16.50 21.27 -10.05
N ARG A 132 -15.58 20.97 -9.12
CA ARG A 132 -14.14 20.97 -9.42
C ARG A 132 -13.74 19.86 -10.39
N THR A 133 -14.27 18.65 -10.19
CA THR A 133 -13.94 17.48 -11.02
C THR A 133 -14.50 17.64 -12.44
N LEU A 134 -15.76 18.08 -12.56
CA LEU A 134 -16.41 18.28 -13.84
C LEU A 134 -15.81 19.46 -14.60
N SER A 135 -15.48 20.57 -13.94
CA SER A 135 -14.86 21.73 -14.62
C SER A 135 -13.49 21.35 -15.20
N ALA A 136 -12.66 20.65 -14.42
CA ALA A 136 -11.36 20.16 -14.89
C ALA A 136 -11.49 19.12 -16.02
N ALA A 137 -12.52 18.27 -15.99
CA ALA A 137 -12.79 17.31 -17.06
C ALA A 137 -13.26 18.00 -18.34
N VAL A 138 -14.13 19.01 -18.22
CA VAL A 138 -14.64 19.81 -19.33
C VAL A 138 -13.53 20.57 -20.04
N GLU A 139 -12.59 21.16 -19.30
CA GLU A 139 -11.44 21.87 -19.87
C GLU A 139 -10.47 20.97 -20.66
N ARG A 140 -10.49 19.66 -20.39
CA ARG A 140 -9.64 18.67 -21.08
C ARG A 140 -10.30 18.09 -22.32
N LEU A 141 -11.56 18.40 -22.58
CA LEU A 141 -12.26 17.88 -23.75
C LEU A 141 -11.86 18.65 -25.03
N PRO A 142 -11.78 17.97 -26.19
CA PRO A 142 -11.53 18.63 -27.46
C PRO A 142 -12.61 19.68 -27.76
N LEU A 143 -12.19 20.81 -28.35
CA LEU A 143 -13.05 21.97 -28.70
C LEU A 143 -14.31 21.58 -29.47
N GLU A 144 -14.26 20.50 -30.24
CA GLU A 144 -15.40 19.99 -31.00
C GLU A 144 -16.59 19.59 -30.10
N THR A 145 -16.38 19.25 -28.83
CA THR A 145 -17.44 18.84 -27.88
C THR A 145 -17.98 19.95 -26.99
N HIS A 146 -17.51 21.21 -27.15
CA HIS A 146 -17.96 22.35 -26.34
C HIS A 146 -19.47 22.62 -26.44
N HIS A 147 -20.12 22.21 -27.53
CA HIS A 147 -21.58 22.33 -27.69
C HIS A 147 -22.36 21.39 -26.74
N LEU A 148 -21.78 20.26 -26.33
CA LEU A 148 -22.34 19.38 -25.29
C LEU A 148 -22.15 19.97 -23.89
N VAL A 149 -21.04 20.67 -23.66
CA VAL A 149 -20.76 21.42 -22.42
C VAL A 149 -21.79 22.53 -22.21
N GLN A 150 -22.15 23.28 -23.27
CA GLN A 150 -23.23 24.27 -23.20
C GLN A 150 -24.60 23.65 -22.89
N ARG A 151 -24.89 22.43 -23.38
CA ARG A 151 -26.13 21.71 -23.03
C ARG A 151 -26.15 21.24 -21.57
N LEU A 152 -25.01 20.78 -21.02
CA LEU A 152 -24.88 20.44 -19.60
C LEU A 152 -24.99 21.67 -18.69
N GLY A 153 -24.41 22.81 -19.10
CA GLY A 153 -24.58 24.09 -18.41
C GLY A 153 -26.04 24.55 -18.33
N ASN A 154 -26.84 24.30 -19.36
CA ASN A 154 -28.28 24.59 -19.35
C ASN A 154 -29.11 23.64 -18.45
N ILE A 155 -28.61 22.43 -18.15
CA ILE A 155 -29.22 21.52 -17.18
C ILE A 155 -28.92 22.01 -15.75
N ARG A 156 -27.71 22.56 -15.52
CA ARG A 156 -27.30 23.19 -14.25
C ARG A 156 -28.23 24.33 -13.81
N GLY A 157 -28.85 25.03 -14.77
CA GLY A 157 -29.86 26.08 -14.51
C GLY A 157 -31.31 25.59 -14.32
N LYS A 158 -31.59 24.29 -14.50
CA LYS A 158 -32.95 23.71 -14.37
C LYS A 158 -33.11 22.73 -13.19
N MET A 159 -32.02 22.35 -12.53
CA MET A 159 -32.02 21.41 -11.40
C MET A 159 -31.84 22.07 -10.02
N LEU A 160 -31.66 23.40 -9.98
CA LEU A 160 -31.81 24.25 -8.79
C LEU A 160 -33.17 24.94 -8.85
#